data_AF-A0A539D4V0-F1
#
_entry.id   AF-A0A539D4V0-F1
#
_cell.length_a   1.000
_cell.length_b   1.000
_cell.length_c   1.000
_cell.angle_alpha   90.00
_cell.angle_beta   90.00
_cell.angle_gamma   90.00
#
_symmetry.space_group_name_H-M   'P 1'
#
loop_
_entity.id
_entity.type
_entity.pdbx_description
1 polymer ?
#
loop_
_entity_poly.entity_id
_entity_poly.type
_entity_poly.pdbx_seq_one_letter_code
_entity_poly.pdbx_strand_id
1 'polypeptide(L)'
;MLDASSGAFYDAACVAGPCRAAEREWIPDVLGRIFGWTSGATIGTFFTIAKRGEHVGTDEFGNRYYLSRDRSSYDGRRRRWVTYNGYADASKVPPDWHGWLHYTFDELPTDQPLPRRAWEEDHLPNLTGTPMAWKPKGSLASDGVRPPATGDYQAWRPE
;
A
#
# COMPACT_ATOMS: atom_id res chain seq x y z
N MET A 1 -9.42 13.92 -35.63
CA MET A 1 -8.68 12.64 -35.65
C MET A 1 -7.27 12.95 -35.20
N LEU A 2 -7.00 12.91 -33.89
CA LEU A 2 -5.66 13.01 -33.30
C LEU A 2 -5.67 12.10 -32.08
N ASP A 3 -4.74 11.16 -32.07
CA ASP A 3 -4.67 10.04 -31.14
C ASP A 3 -3.42 10.16 -30.25
N ALA A 4 -3.61 9.72 -29.01
CA ALA A 4 -2.68 9.10 -28.06
C ALA A 4 -1.32 9.70 -27.65
N SER A 5 -1.14 9.63 -26.32
CA SER A 5 0.07 9.30 -25.56
C SER A 5 0.97 10.44 -25.06
N SER A 6 0.67 10.80 -23.82
CA SER A 6 1.58 11.18 -22.74
C SER A 6 2.82 10.27 -22.63
N GLY A 7 4.00 10.87 -22.48
CA GLY A 7 5.21 10.18 -22.04
C GLY A 7 6.38 11.15 -21.86
N ALA A 8 7.15 10.93 -20.80
CA ALA A 8 8.46 11.52 -20.50
C ALA A 8 8.49 12.93 -19.86
N PHE A 9 8.40 12.97 -18.53
CA PHE A 9 8.90 14.09 -17.70
C PHE A 9 10.10 13.69 -16.80
N TYR A 10 10.72 12.53 -17.05
CA TYR A 10 11.97 12.13 -16.38
C TYR A 10 13.02 11.74 -17.41
N ASP A 11 13.50 12.72 -18.15
CA ASP A 11 14.75 12.60 -18.92
C ASP A 11 15.78 13.52 -18.26
N ALA A 12 16.67 12.92 -17.46
CA ALA A 12 17.90 13.55 -17.00
C ALA A 12 19.02 12.53 -17.16
N ALA A 13 19.89 12.85 -18.11
CA ALA A 13 21.00 12.05 -18.57
C ALA A 13 22.00 11.69 -17.46
N CYS A 14 22.60 10.50 -17.57
CA CYS A 14 23.94 10.26 -17.03
C CYS A 14 24.83 9.73 -18.15
N VAL A 15 25.82 10.57 -18.47
CA VAL A 15 26.81 10.45 -19.53
C VAL A 15 27.83 9.36 -19.18
N ALA A 16 28.30 8.70 -20.24
CA ALA A 16 29.41 7.75 -20.31
C ALA A 16 30.44 7.80 -19.16
N GLY A 17 30.43 6.74 -18.36
CA GLY A 17 31.49 6.28 -17.48
C GLY A 17 31.39 4.76 -17.36
N PRO A 18 32.44 4.02 -16.99
CA PRO A 18 32.34 2.57 -16.84
C PRO A 18 31.25 2.27 -15.81
N CYS A 19 30.21 1.57 -16.28
CA CYS A 19 29.09 1.10 -15.47
C CYS A 19 29.66 0.07 -14.49
N ARG A 20 30.20 0.55 -13.37
CA ARG A 20 30.44 -0.27 -12.18
C ARG A 20 29.08 -0.72 -11.71
N ALA A 21 28.70 -1.92 -12.13
CA ALA A 21 27.72 -2.72 -11.43
C ALA A 21 28.12 -2.67 -9.95
N ALA A 22 27.33 -1.96 -9.16
CA ALA A 22 27.50 -1.96 -7.72
C ALA A 22 27.23 -3.40 -7.28
N GLU A 23 28.32 -4.13 -7.01
CA GLU A 23 28.31 -5.39 -6.29
C GLU A 23 27.63 -5.12 -4.94
N ARG A 24 26.33 -5.44 -4.88
CA ARG A 24 25.56 -5.40 -3.65
C ARG A 24 25.92 -6.68 -2.89
N GLU A 25 27.07 -6.64 -2.24
CA GLU A 25 27.60 -7.75 -1.46
C GLU A 25 26.59 -8.21 -0.40
N TRP A 26 26.10 -9.44 -0.60
CA TRP A 26 25.99 -10.52 0.37
C TRP A 26 26.24 -10.16 1.85
N ILE A 27 25.38 -9.36 2.44
CA ILE A 27 24.94 -9.57 3.81
C ILE A 27 23.43 -9.70 3.71
N PRO A 28 22.85 -10.89 3.93
CA PRO A 28 21.40 -10.99 3.95
C PRO A 28 20.90 -10.02 5.01
N ASP A 29 19.85 -9.30 4.64
CA ASP A 29 19.00 -8.34 5.35
C ASP A 29 18.52 -8.85 6.75
N VAL A 30 19.44 -9.32 7.58
CA VAL A 30 19.22 -10.03 8.85
C VAL A 30 19.39 -9.05 10.00
N LEU A 31 20.44 -8.23 9.98
CA LEU A 31 20.62 -7.15 10.96
C LEU A 31 19.52 -6.09 10.84
N GLY A 32 19.11 -5.75 9.61
CA GLY A 32 17.99 -4.86 9.34
C GLY A 32 16.66 -5.38 9.89
N ARG A 33 16.42 -6.70 9.85
CA ARG A 33 15.19 -7.33 10.38
C ARG A 33 15.23 -7.62 11.88
N ILE A 34 16.43 -7.68 12.48
CA ILE A 34 16.60 -7.81 13.93
C ILE A 34 16.38 -6.45 14.61
N PHE A 35 16.91 -5.36 14.03
CA PHE A 35 16.83 -4.02 14.63
C PHE A 35 15.76 -3.10 14.02
N GLY A 36 15.25 -3.42 12.83
CA GLY A 36 14.12 -2.74 12.20
C GLY A 36 12.85 -3.57 12.35
N TRP A 37 12.03 -3.27 13.35
CA TRP A 37 10.73 -3.96 13.53
C TRP A 37 9.68 -3.54 12.48
N THR A 38 9.96 -2.49 11.70
CA THR A 38 9.05 -1.92 10.68
C THR A 38 9.33 -2.42 9.27
N SER A 39 10.42 -3.17 9.07
CA SER A 39 10.95 -3.56 7.76
C SER A 39 10.24 -4.75 7.10
N GLY A 40 9.05 -5.13 7.58
CA GLY A 40 8.26 -6.25 7.05
C GLY A 40 7.97 -7.32 8.11
N ALA A 41 7.67 -8.54 7.67
CA ALA A 41 7.42 -9.66 8.58
C ALA A 41 8.69 -10.02 9.37
N THR A 42 8.57 -10.12 10.69
CA THR A 42 9.70 -10.52 11.55
C THR A 42 10.13 -11.95 11.27
N ILE A 43 11.36 -12.32 11.63
CA ILE A 43 11.88 -13.69 11.47
C ILE A 43 10.96 -14.72 12.15
N GLY A 44 10.41 -14.39 13.33
CA GLY A 44 9.45 -15.25 14.03
C GLY A 44 8.13 -15.44 13.28
N THR A 45 7.65 -14.39 12.62
CA THR A 45 6.48 -14.46 11.74
C THR A 45 6.75 -15.38 10.56
N PHE A 46 7.90 -15.26 9.89
CA PHE A 46 8.29 -16.15 8.79
C PHE A 46 8.41 -17.61 9.22
N PHE A 47 9.01 -17.89 10.38
CA PHE A 47 9.07 -19.27 10.90
C PHE A 47 7.68 -19.85 11.15
N THR A 48 6.77 -19.05 11.71
CA THR A 48 5.38 -19.47 11.97
C THR A 48 4.64 -19.74 10.67
N ILE A 49 4.77 -18.86 9.68
CA ILE A 49 4.17 -19.00 8.35
C ILE A 49 4.76 -20.22 7.64
N ALA A 50 6.09 -20.44 7.67
CA ALA A 50 6.70 -21.60 7.04
C ALA A 50 6.23 -22.93 7.66
N LYS A 51 6.04 -22.95 8.99
CA LYS A 51 5.62 -24.16 9.71
C LYS A 51 4.13 -24.49 9.52
N ARG A 52 3.27 -23.48 9.45
CA ARG A 52 1.80 -23.65 9.56
C ARG A 52 1.00 -23.03 8.43
N GLY A 53 1.60 -22.12 7.68
CA GLY A 53 0.96 -21.37 6.61
C GLY A 53 0.94 -22.15 5.30
N GLU A 54 -0.17 -22.03 4.61
CA GLU A 54 -0.37 -22.38 3.21
C GLU A 54 -0.47 -21.07 2.42
N HIS A 55 0.29 -20.94 1.34
CA HIS A 55 0.22 -19.75 0.48
C HIS A 55 -1.05 -19.83 -0.36
N VAL A 56 -1.81 -18.73 -0.33
CA VAL A 56 -3.16 -18.68 -0.88
C VAL A 56 -3.21 -17.83 -2.14
N GLY A 57 -2.52 -16.69 -2.13
CA GLY A 57 -2.54 -15.75 -3.24
C GLY A 57 -1.64 -14.55 -2.98
N THR A 58 -1.55 -13.70 -4.00
CA THR A 58 -0.78 -12.46 -3.99
C THR A 58 -1.65 -11.37 -4.60
N ASP A 59 -1.66 -10.17 -4.03
CA ASP A 59 -2.37 -9.03 -4.61
C ASP A 59 -1.53 -8.32 -5.68
N GLU A 60 -2.13 -7.28 -6.27
CA GLU A 60 -1.50 -6.39 -7.26
C GLU A 60 -0.33 -5.56 -6.68
N PHE A 61 -0.31 -5.32 -5.37
CA PHE A 61 0.73 -4.57 -4.66
C PHE A 61 1.92 -5.45 -4.23
N GLY A 62 1.84 -6.77 -4.45
CA GLY A 62 2.86 -7.76 -4.12
C GLY A 62 2.80 -8.28 -2.66
N ASN A 63 1.74 -7.97 -1.91
CA ASN A 63 1.48 -8.56 -0.61
C ASN A 63 1.06 -10.02 -0.77
N ARG A 64 1.57 -10.89 0.10
CA ARG A 64 1.33 -12.34 0.06
C ARG A 64 0.43 -12.77 1.20
N TYR A 65 -0.57 -13.57 0.88
CA TYR A 65 -1.58 -14.03 1.83
C TYR A 65 -1.40 -15.51 2.17
N TYR A 66 -1.60 -15.84 3.43
CA TYR A 66 -1.41 -17.18 3.96
C TYR A 66 -2.58 -17.61 4.85
N LEU A 67 -2.95 -18.87 4.75
CA LEU A 67 -3.98 -19.51 5.57
C LEU A 67 -3.36 -20.63 6.40
N SER A 68 -3.75 -20.74 7.65
CA SER A 68 -3.29 -21.82 8.53
C SER A 68 -3.80 -23.16 8.04
N ARG A 69 -2.93 -24.18 7.98
CA ARG A 69 -3.33 -25.58 7.73
C ARG A 69 -4.20 -26.10 8.86
N ASP A 70 -3.85 -25.75 10.09
CA ASP A 70 -4.55 -26.20 11.29
C ASP A 70 -5.61 -25.20 11.75
N ARG A 71 -6.66 -25.69 12.42
CA ARG A 71 -7.64 -24.89 13.18
C ARG A 71 -7.09 -24.47 14.55
N SER A 72 -5.86 -23.96 14.58
CA SER A 72 -5.11 -23.63 15.80
C SER A 72 -5.53 -22.30 16.47
N SER A 73 -6.60 -21.66 16.03
CA SER A 73 -7.10 -20.45 16.73
C SER A 73 -7.90 -20.81 17.97
N TYR A 74 -7.93 -19.90 18.95
CA TYR A 74 -8.73 -20.07 20.17
C TYR A 74 -10.22 -20.20 19.85
N ASP A 75 -10.65 -19.59 18.74
CA ASP A 75 -12.03 -19.60 18.23
C ASP A 75 -12.30 -20.75 17.24
N GLY A 76 -11.39 -21.73 17.13
CA GLY A 76 -11.53 -22.86 16.19
C GLY A 76 -11.43 -22.50 14.70
N ARG A 77 -11.23 -21.22 14.35
CA ARG A 77 -11.05 -20.76 12.97
C ARG A 77 -9.62 -21.01 12.46
N ARG A 78 -9.46 -21.13 11.14
CA ARG A 78 -8.15 -21.13 10.48
C ARG A 78 -7.59 -19.70 10.53
N ARG A 79 -6.39 -19.51 11.08
CA ARG A 79 -5.75 -18.18 11.13
C ARG A 79 -5.37 -17.71 9.72
N ARG A 80 -5.55 -16.43 9.44
CA ARG A 80 -5.20 -15.76 8.18
C ARG A 80 -4.06 -14.76 8.45
N TRP A 81 -3.06 -14.69 7.58
CA TRP A 81 -1.93 -13.77 7.69
C TRP A 81 -1.63 -13.09 6.37
N VAL A 82 -1.04 -11.91 6.44
CA VAL A 82 -0.49 -11.16 5.32
C VAL A 82 0.99 -10.88 5.56
N THR A 83 1.80 -11.01 4.51
CA THR A 83 3.19 -10.55 4.47
C THR A 83 3.27 -9.41 3.47
N TYR A 84 3.55 -8.21 3.97
CA TYR A 84 3.61 -7.00 3.16
C TYR A 84 4.87 -6.94 2.29
N ASN A 85 4.74 -6.29 1.15
CA ASN A 85 5.86 -5.91 0.30
C ASN A 85 6.43 -4.54 0.76
N GLY A 86 7.61 -4.55 1.36
CA GLY A 86 8.28 -3.35 1.90
C GLY A 86 7.77 -2.94 3.28
N TYR A 87 7.49 -1.65 3.48
CA TYR A 87 7.05 -1.10 4.77
C TYR A 87 5.73 -1.73 5.22
N ALA A 88 5.70 -2.28 6.43
CA ALA A 88 4.53 -2.94 6.98
C ALA A 88 3.48 -1.92 7.42
N ASP A 89 2.39 -1.81 6.64
CA ASP A 89 1.23 -0.98 6.94
C ASP A 89 -0.05 -1.74 6.60
N ALA A 90 -0.98 -1.78 7.55
CA ALA A 90 -2.26 -2.46 7.41
C ALA A 90 -3.14 -1.86 6.32
N SER A 91 -2.99 -0.56 6.04
CA SER A 91 -3.78 0.13 5.02
C SER A 91 -3.45 -0.27 3.57
N LYS A 92 -2.34 -0.98 3.35
CA LYS A 92 -1.91 -1.44 2.01
C LYS A 92 -2.70 -2.63 1.48
N VAL A 93 -3.52 -3.26 2.31
CA VAL A 93 -4.37 -4.39 1.90
C VAL A 93 -5.55 -3.85 1.08
N PRO A 94 -5.76 -4.29 -0.16
CA PRO A 94 -6.93 -3.91 -0.96
C PRO A 94 -8.24 -4.42 -0.34
N PRO A 95 -9.39 -3.83 -0.69
CA PRO A 95 -10.67 -4.12 -0.05
C PRO A 95 -11.06 -5.61 -0.09
N ASP A 96 -10.83 -6.28 -1.22
CA ASP A 96 -11.17 -7.70 -1.38
C ASP A 96 -10.41 -8.59 -0.39
N TRP A 97 -9.09 -8.38 -0.32
CA TRP A 97 -8.22 -9.12 0.59
C TRP A 97 -8.45 -8.71 2.04
N HIS A 98 -8.88 -7.48 2.30
CA HIS A 98 -9.23 -7.02 3.64
C HIS A 98 -10.47 -7.76 4.17
N GLY A 99 -11.54 -7.88 3.37
CA GLY A 99 -12.74 -8.63 3.72
C GLY A 99 -12.43 -10.10 4.03
N TRP A 100 -11.59 -10.73 3.21
CA TRP A 100 -11.11 -12.09 3.48
C TRP A 100 -10.26 -12.15 4.76
N LEU A 101 -9.30 -11.25 4.98
CA LEU A 101 -8.44 -11.31 6.16
C LEU A 101 -9.23 -11.18 7.47
N HIS A 102 -10.31 -10.42 7.45
CA HIS A 102 -11.19 -10.16 8.60
C HIS A 102 -12.37 -11.14 8.74
N TYR A 103 -12.39 -12.25 8.01
CA TYR A 103 -13.48 -13.25 8.05
C TYR A 103 -14.85 -12.69 7.66
N THR A 104 -14.90 -11.63 6.85
CA THR A 104 -16.16 -11.15 6.26
C THR A 104 -16.65 -12.11 5.18
N PHE A 105 -15.71 -12.65 4.40
CA PHE A 105 -15.96 -13.65 3.37
C PHE A 105 -15.04 -14.86 3.58
N ASP A 106 -15.55 -16.05 3.31
CA ASP A 106 -14.76 -17.29 3.38
C ASP A 106 -14.05 -17.62 2.06
N GLU A 107 -14.64 -17.15 0.96
CA GLU A 107 -14.12 -17.34 -0.39
C GLU A 107 -12.92 -16.44 -0.66
N LEU A 108 -12.08 -16.90 -1.56
CA LEU A 108 -10.83 -16.26 -1.90
C LEU A 108 -11.07 -15.18 -2.94
N PRO A 109 -10.48 -13.98 -2.78
CA PRO A 109 -10.56 -12.92 -3.79
C PRO A 109 -10.09 -13.36 -5.19
N THR A 110 -9.15 -14.32 -5.24
CA THR A 110 -8.67 -14.91 -6.49
C THR A 110 -9.73 -15.73 -7.22
N ASP A 111 -10.62 -16.40 -6.48
CA ASP A 111 -11.66 -17.27 -7.05
C ASP A 111 -12.95 -16.49 -7.33
N GLN A 112 -13.31 -15.57 -6.43
CA GLN A 112 -14.49 -14.71 -6.54
C GLN A 112 -14.12 -13.25 -6.20
N PRO A 113 -13.66 -12.47 -7.18
CA PRO A 113 -13.38 -11.05 -6.98
C PRO A 113 -14.67 -10.26 -6.77
N LEU A 114 -14.61 -9.19 -6.00
CA LEU A 114 -15.79 -8.34 -5.79
C LEU A 114 -16.14 -7.59 -7.10
N PRO A 115 -17.44 -7.38 -7.39
CA PRO A 115 -17.86 -6.70 -8.60
C PRO A 115 -17.57 -5.19 -8.51
N ARG A 116 -16.48 -4.76 -9.15
CA ARG A 116 -16.08 -3.35 -9.22
C ARG A 116 -17.13 -2.48 -9.91
N ARG A 117 -17.38 -1.28 -9.37
CA ARG A 117 -18.31 -0.30 -9.96
C ARG A 117 -17.57 0.78 -10.72
N ALA A 118 -18.25 1.41 -11.68
CA ALA A 118 -17.64 2.43 -12.54
C ALA A 118 -17.20 3.70 -11.78
N TRP A 119 -17.77 3.95 -10.61
CA TRP A 119 -17.43 5.09 -9.74
C TRP A 119 -16.35 4.75 -8.70
N GLU A 120 -15.88 3.50 -8.68
CA GLU A 120 -14.94 3.01 -7.68
C GLU A 120 -13.50 3.33 -8.06
N GLU A 121 -12.82 4.08 -7.21
CA GLU A 121 -11.41 4.44 -7.37
C GLU A 121 -10.49 3.27 -7.02
N ASP A 122 -9.25 3.30 -7.55
CA ASP A 122 -8.25 2.29 -7.21
C ASP A 122 -7.80 2.44 -5.75
N HIS A 123 -7.40 1.31 -5.15
CA HIS A 123 -6.99 1.29 -3.75
C HIS A 123 -5.73 2.14 -3.52
N LEU A 124 -5.82 3.08 -2.58
CA LEU A 124 -4.69 3.88 -2.11
C LEU A 124 -4.43 3.59 -0.62
N PRO A 125 -3.18 3.30 -0.25
CA PRO A 125 -2.83 3.17 1.16
C PRO A 125 -2.97 4.51 1.88
N ASN A 126 -3.00 4.46 3.21
CA ASN A 126 -3.11 5.64 4.03
C ASN A 126 -1.85 6.52 3.90
N LEU A 127 -2.03 7.72 3.35
CA LEU A 127 -0.96 8.69 3.08
C LEU A 127 -0.72 9.67 4.24
N THR A 128 -1.33 9.49 5.41
CA THR A 128 -1.13 10.38 6.56
C THR A 128 0.34 10.55 6.93
N GLY A 129 0.75 11.77 7.27
CA GLY A 129 2.14 12.08 7.62
C GLY A 129 3.11 12.13 6.44
N THR A 130 2.64 11.88 5.21
CA THR A 130 3.41 12.07 3.98
C THR A 130 3.08 13.42 3.32
N PRO A 131 3.90 13.92 2.38
CA PRO A 131 3.57 15.11 1.59
C PRO A 131 2.25 15.00 0.81
N MET A 132 1.83 13.77 0.48
CA MET A 132 0.60 13.47 -0.26
C MET A 132 -0.63 13.26 0.64
N ALA A 133 -0.52 13.54 1.94
CA ALA A 133 -1.66 13.45 2.85
C ALA A 133 -2.82 14.33 2.37
N TRP A 134 -4.05 13.86 2.55
CA TRP A 134 -5.24 14.68 2.29
C TRP A 134 -5.28 15.86 3.25
N LYS A 135 -5.56 17.06 2.70
CA LYS A 135 -5.63 18.30 3.49
C LYS A 135 -6.95 19.01 3.18
N PRO A 136 -7.70 19.43 4.20
CA PRO A 136 -8.97 20.10 3.98
C PRO A 136 -8.76 21.48 3.35
N LYS A 137 -9.76 21.94 2.59
CA LYS A 137 -9.76 23.28 1.99
C LYS A 137 -9.67 24.33 3.10
N GLY A 138 -8.71 25.25 2.98
CA GLY A 138 -8.47 26.32 3.97
C GLY A 138 -7.54 25.95 5.13
N SER A 139 -7.02 24.71 5.20
CA SER A 139 -5.90 24.40 6.10
C SER A 139 -4.66 25.20 5.72
N LEU A 140 -3.90 25.67 6.71
CA LEU A 140 -2.60 26.33 6.50
C LEU A 140 -1.59 25.40 5.80
N ALA A 141 -1.76 24.09 5.95
CA ALA A 141 -0.91 23.10 5.31
C ALA A 141 -1.30 22.81 3.85
N SER A 142 -2.50 23.22 3.41
CA SER A 142 -2.96 23.03 2.03
C SER A 142 -2.30 24.04 1.09
N ASP A 143 -1.94 23.60 -0.11
CA ASP A 143 -1.29 24.42 -1.12
C ASP A 143 -2.25 25.50 -1.66
N GLY A 144 -2.29 26.63 -0.95
CA GLY A 144 -2.24 27.94 -1.60
C GLY A 144 -3.54 28.60 -2.05
N VAL A 145 -4.73 28.11 -1.71
CA VAL A 145 -5.97 28.87 -1.95
C VAL A 145 -6.85 28.87 -0.71
N ARG A 146 -6.93 30.03 -0.05
CA ARG A 146 -7.95 30.26 0.98
C ARG A 146 -9.31 30.12 0.29
N PRO A 147 -10.21 29.22 0.75
CA PRO A 147 -11.54 29.14 0.18
C PRO A 147 -12.18 30.55 0.26
N PRO A 148 -12.87 31.00 -0.80
CA PRO A 148 -13.58 32.26 -0.75
C PRO A 148 -14.47 32.26 0.48
N ALA A 149 -14.54 33.38 1.20
CA ALA A 149 -15.39 33.48 2.37
C ALA A 149 -16.82 33.07 1.95
N THR A 150 -17.40 32.07 2.61
CA THR A 150 -18.77 31.59 2.35
C THR A 150 -19.83 32.67 2.59
N GLY A 151 -19.45 33.85 3.09
CA GLY A 151 -20.39 34.95 3.25
C GLY A 151 -20.84 35.49 1.91
N ASP A 152 -22.14 35.77 1.79
CA ASP A 152 -22.73 36.51 0.66
C ASP A 152 -22.18 37.94 0.51
N TYR A 153 -21.31 38.36 1.44
CA TYR A 153 -20.69 39.67 1.46
C TYR A 153 -19.56 39.77 0.44
N GLN A 154 -19.70 40.70 -0.51
CA GLN A 154 -18.63 41.15 -1.38
C GLN A 154 -18.01 42.42 -0.79
N ALA A 155 -16.72 42.36 -0.48
CA ALA A 155 -16.00 43.53 0.01
C ALA A 155 -15.87 44.58 -1.11
N TRP A 156 -16.20 45.83 -0.78
CA TRP A 156 -16.04 46.96 -1.69
C TRP A 156 -14.56 47.15 -2.07
N ARG A 157 -14.28 47.37 -3.36
CA ARG A 157 -12.93 47.63 -3.90
C ARG A 157 -12.93 48.99 -4.62
N PRO A 158 -12.17 49.99 -4.15
CA PRO A 158 -12.04 51.26 -4.86
C PRO A 158 -11.29 51.09 -6.20
N GLU A 159 -11.63 51.96 -7.14
CA GLU A 159 -11.01 52.11 -8.47
C GLU A 159 -9.72 52.94 -8.41
#